data_AF-A0A7C5AHN6-F1
#
_entry.id   AF-A0A7C5AHN6-F1
#
_cell.length_a   1.000
_cell.length_b   1.000
_cell.length_c   1.000
_cell.angle_alpha   90.00
_cell.angle_beta   90.00
_cell.angle_gamma   90.00
#
_symmetry.space_group_name_H-M   'P 1'
#
loop_
_entity.id
_entity.type
_entity.pdbx_description
1 polymer ?
#
loop_
_entity_poly.entity_id
_entity_poly.type
_entity_poly.pdbx_seq_one_letter_code
_entity_poly.pdbx_strand_id
1 'polypeptide(L)'
;MTYSAVIERYLNRHCGTTEVVNAGVSGFSTAEALVFVENEACRYHPDVIVLGFFANDLDDNIRADLFRMEGGALVPHRFEYIPAVGILDVLDGCPPLRWLGQHSYLYSHLFNTAWNWKKTRHLKNAEHAMEEEYAVKQEDTNAGIALYKQNLARALVERLYAVCRSNNMALVILDIPQLGDGDHSFQSSIPADLRTSFEMHSDVLIASDAVLRDYDGIADLFVPHGQRHISEITHMLLGVAAAKAIERQIIVSRPNGTATADPTGRIQRTR
;
A
#
# COMPACT_ATOMS: atom_id res chain seq x y z
N MET A 1 5.48 15.71 5.90
CA MET A 1 5.91 15.14 4.59
C MET A 1 5.55 13.66 4.55
N THR A 2 4.96 13.13 3.48
CA THR A 2 4.57 11.69 3.38
C THR A 2 5.68 10.85 2.75
N TYR A 3 5.66 9.53 2.97
CA TYR A 3 6.63 8.62 2.33
C TYR A 3 6.50 8.62 0.80
N SER A 4 5.29 8.83 0.25
CA SER A 4 5.06 8.93 -1.19
C SER A 4 5.80 10.12 -1.82
N ALA A 5 5.72 11.29 -1.17
CA ALA A 5 6.43 12.49 -1.60
C ALA A 5 7.96 12.33 -1.49
N VAL A 6 8.43 11.58 -0.50
CA VAL A 6 9.85 11.25 -0.34
C VAL A 6 10.33 10.34 -1.46
N ILE A 7 9.55 9.31 -1.82
CA ILE A 7 9.84 8.40 -2.94
C ILE A 7 9.95 9.21 -4.24
N GLU A 8 8.96 10.04 -4.54
CA GLU A 8 8.95 10.87 -5.75
C GLU A 8 10.19 11.77 -5.82
N ARG A 9 10.48 12.49 -4.72
CA ARG A 9 11.62 13.41 -4.67
C ARG A 9 12.95 12.68 -4.79
N TYR A 10 13.09 11.50 -4.19
CA TYR A 10 14.30 10.69 -4.29
C TYR A 10 14.49 10.18 -5.71
N LEU A 11 13.48 9.53 -6.29
CA LEU A 11 13.57 8.96 -7.64
C LEU A 11 13.77 10.05 -8.70
N ASN A 12 13.12 11.20 -8.57
CA ASN A 12 13.36 12.35 -9.47
C ASN A 12 14.81 12.83 -9.47
N ARG A 13 15.50 12.73 -8.33
CA ARG A 13 16.91 13.12 -8.21
C ARG A 13 17.90 12.05 -8.71
N HIS A 14 17.52 10.78 -8.66
CA HIS A 14 18.44 9.66 -8.89
C HIS A 14 18.18 8.90 -10.20
N CYS A 15 16.92 8.79 -10.61
CA CYS A 15 16.46 8.00 -11.75
C CYS A 15 15.93 8.84 -12.92
N GLY A 16 15.69 10.14 -12.70
CA GLY A 16 15.04 11.05 -13.65
C GLY A 16 13.54 11.20 -13.38
N THR A 17 12.82 11.87 -14.29
CA THR A 17 11.40 12.21 -14.11
C THR A 17 10.56 10.99 -13.76
N THR A 18 10.01 10.98 -12.56
CA THR A 18 9.19 9.92 -11.97
C THR A 18 7.95 10.55 -11.37
N GLU A 19 6.79 9.94 -11.63
CA GLU A 19 5.50 10.31 -11.03
C GLU A 19 5.15 9.31 -9.92
N VAL A 20 4.71 9.80 -8.76
CA VAL A 20 4.19 8.95 -7.68
C VAL A 20 2.78 9.36 -7.33
N VAL A 21 1.82 8.49 -7.62
CA VAL A 21 0.41 8.69 -7.26
C VAL A 21 0.15 8.12 -5.87
N ASN A 22 -0.24 8.98 -4.92
CA ASN A 22 -0.74 8.51 -3.63
C ASN A 22 -2.21 8.11 -3.73
N ALA A 23 -2.44 6.80 -3.91
CA ALA A 23 -3.77 6.19 -3.92
C ALA A 23 -4.26 5.75 -2.52
N GLY A 24 -3.51 6.03 -1.46
CA GLY A 24 -3.90 5.71 -0.10
C GLY A 24 -5.09 6.55 0.37
N VAL A 25 -6.12 5.88 0.87
CA VAL A 25 -7.31 6.51 1.46
C VAL A 25 -7.41 6.12 2.93
N SER A 26 -7.71 7.09 3.79
CA SER A 26 -7.84 6.82 5.23
C SER A 26 -8.95 5.79 5.50
N GLY A 27 -8.60 4.71 6.20
CA GLY A 27 -9.53 3.63 6.52
C GLY A 27 -9.67 2.57 5.43
N PHE A 28 -8.84 2.61 4.38
CA PHE A 28 -8.70 1.49 3.45
C PHE A 28 -7.74 0.46 4.04
N SER A 29 -8.05 -0.80 3.79
CA SER A 29 -7.23 -1.96 4.09
C SER A 29 -6.64 -2.56 2.81
N THR A 30 -5.91 -3.66 2.96
CA THR A 30 -5.39 -4.45 1.84
C THR A 30 -6.51 -4.90 0.89
N ALA A 31 -7.73 -5.14 1.37
CA ALA A 31 -8.88 -5.52 0.55
C ALA A 31 -9.27 -4.42 -0.46
N GLU A 32 -9.41 -3.16 -0.01
CA GLU A 32 -9.69 -2.04 -0.91
C GLU A 32 -8.54 -1.76 -1.86
N ALA A 33 -7.29 -1.90 -1.38
CA ALA A 33 -6.10 -1.76 -2.24
C ALA A 33 -6.12 -2.78 -3.39
N LEU A 34 -6.46 -4.05 -3.10
CA LEU A 34 -6.61 -5.08 -4.14
C LEU A 34 -7.69 -4.69 -5.16
N VAL A 35 -8.87 -4.24 -4.71
CA VAL A 35 -9.92 -3.80 -5.65
C VAL A 35 -9.45 -2.64 -6.51
N PHE A 36 -8.79 -1.64 -5.92
CA PHE A 36 -8.28 -0.50 -6.67
C PHE A 36 -7.29 -0.96 -7.75
N VAL A 37 -6.38 -1.89 -7.41
CA VAL A 37 -5.40 -2.39 -8.37
C VAL A 37 -6.05 -3.22 -9.48
N GLU A 38 -7.02 -4.08 -9.16
CA GLU A 38 -7.73 -4.90 -10.14
C GLU A 38 -8.57 -4.08 -11.13
N ASN A 39 -9.12 -2.96 -10.69
CA ASN A 39 -10.12 -2.23 -11.47
C ASN A 39 -9.62 -0.93 -12.09
N GLU A 40 -8.61 -0.29 -11.47
CA GLU A 40 -8.24 1.08 -11.83
C GLU A 40 -6.73 1.28 -12.01
N ALA A 41 -5.88 0.78 -11.10
CA ALA A 41 -4.46 1.11 -11.11
C ALA A 41 -3.77 0.77 -12.44
N CYS A 42 -4.16 -0.32 -13.10
CA CYS A 42 -3.60 -0.74 -14.40
C CYS A 42 -3.77 0.29 -15.52
N ARG A 43 -4.76 1.19 -15.43
CA ARG A 43 -4.99 2.27 -16.42
C ARG A 43 -3.89 3.32 -16.42
N TYR A 44 -3.17 3.46 -15.31
CA TYR A 44 -2.04 4.38 -15.19
C TYR A 44 -0.72 3.76 -15.66
N HIS A 45 -0.72 2.49 -16.05
CA HIS A 45 0.49 1.74 -16.43
C HIS A 45 1.67 1.92 -15.46
N PRO A 46 1.47 1.70 -14.14
CA PRO A 46 2.55 1.90 -13.18
C PRO A 46 3.60 0.81 -13.31
N ASP A 47 4.88 1.17 -13.19
CA ASP A 47 5.97 0.19 -13.11
C ASP A 47 6.00 -0.53 -11.74
N VAL A 48 5.54 0.17 -10.70
CA VAL A 48 5.59 -0.30 -9.30
C VAL A 48 4.32 0.06 -8.55
N ILE A 49 3.80 -0.89 -7.78
CA ILE A 49 2.79 -0.69 -6.74
C ILE A 49 3.47 -0.75 -5.38
N VAL A 50 3.23 0.27 -4.55
CA VAL A 50 3.69 0.29 -3.15
C VAL A 50 2.49 0.09 -2.23
N LEU A 51 2.38 -1.08 -1.62
CA LEU A 51 1.38 -1.36 -0.58
C LEU A 51 1.95 -0.98 0.78
N GLY A 52 1.42 0.09 1.38
CA GLY A 52 1.66 0.40 2.80
C GLY A 52 0.77 -0.49 3.67
N PHE A 53 1.36 -1.42 4.41
CA PHE A 53 0.62 -2.35 5.28
C PHE A 53 0.68 -1.87 6.74
N PHE A 54 -0.47 -1.81 7.41
CA PHE A 54 -0.57 -1.46 8.83
C PHE A 54 -1.37 -2.51 9.60
N ALA A 55 -1.15 -2.64 10.91
CA ALA A 55 -1.66 -3.78 11.69
C ALA A 55 -3.20 -3.88 11.71
N ASN A 56 -3.90 -2.73 11.63
CA ASN A 56 -5.36 -2.68 11.58
C ASN A 56 -5.94 -3.25 10.26
N ASP A 57 -5.16 -3.39 9.19
CA ASP A 57 -5.62 -4.02 7.95
C ASP A 57 -6.19 -5.41 8.21
N LEU A 58 -5.63 -6.16 9.16
CA LEU A 58 -6.13 -7.49 9.54
C LEU A 58 -7.60 -7.46 9.97
N ASP A 59 -7.98 -6.44 10.74
CA ASP A 59 -9.36 -6.22 11.19
C ASP A 59 -10.20 -5.56 10.08
N ASP A 60 -9.64 -4.56 9.41
CA ASP A 60 -10.35 -3.76 8.42
C ASP A 60 -10.68 -4.58 7.15
N ASN A 61 -9.84 -5.55 6.76
CA ASN A 61 -10.13 -6.51 5.68
C ASN A 61 -11.44 -7.28 5.95
N ILE A 62 -11.70 -7.65 7.20
CA ILE A 62 -12.95 -8.34 7.58
C ILE A 62 -14.10 -7.34 7.63
N ARG A 63 -13.89 -6.15 8.20
CA ARG A 63 -14.93 -5.10 8.29
C ARG A 63 -15.41 -4.64 6.92
N ALA A 64 -14.50 -4.55 5.96
CA ALA A 64 -14.79 -4.17 4.58
C ALA A 64 -15.67 -5.21 3.87
N ASP A 65 -15.55 -6.48 4.25
CA ASP A 65 -16.35 -7.61 3.76
C ASP A 65 -16.35 -7.77 2.22
N LEU A 66 -15.30 -7.27 1.57
CA LEU A 66 -15.14 -7.32 0.11
C LEU A 66 -14.75 -8.71 -0.37
N PHE A 67 -13.98 -9.42 0.45
CA PHE A 67 -13.50 -10.77 0.18
C PHE A 67 -13.63 -11.66 1.42
N ARG A 68 -13.75 -12.97 1.20
CA ARG A 68 -13.77 -14.00 2.26
C ARG A 68 -12.96 -15.21 1.83
N MET A 69 -12.54 -15.99 2.82
CA MET A 69 -11.98 -17.32 2.58
C MET A 69 -13.10 -18.36 2.50
N GLU A 70 -13.25 -19.03 1.35
CA GLU A 70 -14.17 -20.15 1.15
C GLU A 70 -13.43 -21.34 0.54
N GLY A 71 -13.51 -22.52 1.17
CA GLY A 71 -12.82 -23.72 0.68
C GLY A 71 -11.29 -23.57 0.57
N GLY A 72 -10.68 -22.64 1.31
CA GLY A 72 -9.25 -22.33 1.24
C GLY A 72 -8.86 -21.34 0.14
N ALA A 73 -9.82 -20.83 -0.63
CA ALA A 73 -9.60 -19.82 -1.67
C ALA A 73 -10.17 -18.45 -1.26
N LEU A 74 -9.58 -17.39 -1.77
CA LEU A 74 -10.10 -16.03 -1.63
C LEU A 74 -11.21 -15.80 -2.67
N VAL A 75 -12.43 -15.61 -2.19
CA VAL A 75 -13.60 -15.33 -3.04
C VAL A 75 -14.11 -13.91 -2.79
N PRO A 76 -14.61 -13.21 -3.82
CA PRO A 76 -15.30 -11.95 -3.61
C PRO A 76 -16.65 -12.17 -2.92
N HIS A 77 -17.05 -11.26 -2.02
CA HIS A 77 -18.31 -11.37 -1.28
C HIS A 77 -19.26 -10.18 -1.52
N ARG A 78 -18.97 -8.98 -0.99
CA ARG A 78 -19.85 -7.81 -1.15
C ARG A 78 -19.14 -6.63 -1.80
N PHE A 79 -19.22 -6.53 -3.11
CA PHE A 79 -18.78 -5.33 -3.83
C PHE A 79 -19.75 -4.13 -3.71
N GLU A 80 -20.94 -4.32 -3.13
CA GLU A 80 -21.94 -3.26 -2.96
C GLU A 80 -21.45 -2.08 -2.10
N TYR A 81 -20.41 -2.27 -1.29
CA TYR A 81 -19.83 -1.22 -0.44
C TYR A 81 -18.68 -0.44 -1.11
N ILE A 82 -18.44 -0.63 -2.42
CA ILE A 82 -17.37 0.09 -3.13
C ILE A 82 -17.98 1.17 -4.04
N PRO A 83 -18.31 2.37 -3.52
CA PRO A 83 -18.67 3.50 -4.36
C PRO A 83 -17.49 4.04 -5.17
N ALA A 84 -16.26 3.54 -4.96
CA ALA A 84 -15.07 3.89 -5.72
C ALA A 84 -15.26 3.67 -7.23
N VAL A 85 -15.93 2.57 -7.61
CA VAL A 85 -16.17 2.21 -9.01
C VAL A 85 -17.18 3.15 -9.66
N GLY A 86 -18.25 3.55 -8.93
CA GLY A 86 -19.24 4.50 -9.46
C GLY A 86 -18.79 5.96 -9.47
N ILE A 87 -17.74 6.33 -8.71
CA ILE A 87 -17.14 7.67 -8.77
C ILE A 87 -16.29 7.82 -10.05
N LEU A 88 -15.71 6.73 -10.56
CA LEU A 88 -14.98 6.69 -11.83
C LEU A 88 -15.90 6.97 -13.04
N ASP A 89 -17.11 6.42 -13.05
CA ASP A 89 -18.10 6.70 -14.12
C ASP A 89 -18.51 8.18 -14.19
N VAL A 90 -18.55 8.87 -13.04
CA VAL A 90 -18.86 10.31 -12.95
C VAL A 90 -17.68 11.16 -13.44
N LEU A 91 -16.44 10.72 -13.24
CA LEU A 91 -15.22 11.38 -13.70
C LEU A 91 -15.03 11.25 -15.22
N ASP A 92 -15.31 10.06 -15.78
CA ASP A 92 -15.26 9.80 -17.22
C ASP A 92 -16.35 10.56 -18.00
N GLY A 93 -17.48 10.88 -17.35
CA GLY A 93 -18.57 11.66 -17.94
C GLY A 93 -18.28 13.17 -18.09
N CYS A 94 -17.18 13.70 -17.53
CA CYS A 94 -16.86 15.13 -17.57
C CYS A 94 -15.41 15.39 -18.05
N PRO A 95 -15.20 15.85 -19.30
CA PRO A 95 -13.87 16.10 -19.87
C PRO A 95 -12.91 16.99 -19.03
N PRO A 96 -13.37 18.03 -18.32
CA PRO A 96 -12.49 18.85 -17.46
C PRO A 96 -11.96 18.08 -16.24
N LEU A 97 -12.76 17.20 -15.67
CA LEU A 97 -12.39 16.38 -14.51
C LEU A 97 -11.42 15.25 -14.89
N ARG A 98 -11.60 14.67 -16.09
CA ARG A 98 -10.67 13.70 -16.67
C ARG A 98 -9.27 14.28 -16.90
N TRP A 99 -9.19 15.53 -17.35
CA TRP A 99 -7.91 16.23 -17.55
C TRP A 99 -7.22 16.59 -16.22
N LEU A 100 -8.00 17.00 -15.21
CA LEU A 100 -7.49 17.32 -13.87
C LEU A 100 -7.03 16.08 -13.09
N GLY A 101 -7.71 14.95 -13.24
CA GLY A 101 -7.31 13.66 -12.63
C GLY A 101 -6.01 13.10 -13.20
N GLN A 102 -5.64 13.48 -14.43
CA GLN A 102 -4.40 13.07 -15.09
C GLN A 102 -3.17 13.93 -14.70
N HIS A 103 -3.34 15.06 -14.00
CA HIS A 103 -2.26 16.05 -13.88
C HIS A 103 -1.98 16.58 -12.47
N SER A 104 -2.71 16.21 -11.42
CA SER A 104 -2.34 16.59 -10.05
C SER A 104 -3.19 15.89 -9.00
N TYR A 105 -2.60 15.71 -7.80
CA TYR A 105 -3.06 15.54 -6.40
C TYR A 105 -4.56 15.68 -5.99
N LEU A 106 -5.47 15.97 -6.91
CA LEU A 106 -6.90 16.10 -6.71
C LEU A 106 -7.62 14.75 -6.61
N TYR A 107 -7.05 13.65 -7.14
CA TYR A 107 -7.67 12.30 -7.06
C TYR A 107 -7.92 11.88 -5.61
N SER A 108 -6.90 11.97 -4.75
CA SER A 108 -7.01 11.72 -3.31
C SER A 108 -8.01 12.67 -2.63
N HIS A 109 -8.11 13.92 -3.10
CA HIS A 109 -8.98 14.93 -2.50
C HIS A 109 -10.46 14.79 -2.93
N LEU A 110 -10.73 14.45 -4.19
CA LEU A 110 -12.07 14.22 -4.71
C LEU A 110 -12.67 12.92 -4.15
N PHE A 111 -11.84 11.88 -4.05
CA PHE A 111 -12.22 10.62 -3.44
C PHE A 111 -12.55 10.79 -1.95
N ASN A 112 -11.74 11.56 -1.21
CA ASN A 112 -11.99 11.93 0.19
C ASN A 112 -13.30 12.74 0.38
N THR A 113 -13.65 13.60 -0.58
CA THR A 113 -14.85 14.45 -0.49
C THR A 113 -16.12 13.64 -0.77
N ALA A 114 -16.09 12.77 -1.78
CA ALA A 114 -17.21 11.88 -2.12
C ALA A 114 -17.45 10.79 -1.04
N TRP A 115 -16.38 10.30 -0.41
CA TRP A 115 -16.42 9.34 0.70
C TRP A 115 -17.10 9.93 1.95
N ASN A 116 -16.69 11.12 2.39
CA ASN A 116 -17.28 11.79 3.57
C ASN A 116 -18.77 12.15 3.36
N TRP A 117 -19.16 12.46 2.13
CA TRP A 117 -20.56 12.81 1.81
C TRP A 117 -21.50 11.60 1.88
N LYS A 118 -21.04 10.40 1.49
CA LYS A 118 -21.83 9.15 1.61
C LYS A 118 -21.80 8.53 3.01
N LYS A 119 -20.70 8.66 3.78
CA LYS A 119 -20.62 8.22 5.18
C LYS A 119 -21.72 8.82 6.06
N THR A 120 -22.09 10.08 5.80
CA THR A 120 -23.06 10.83 6.62
C THR A 120 -24.51 10.33 6.47
N ARG A 121 -24.80 9.40 5.55
CA ARG A 121 -26.18 8.94 5.28
C ARG A 121 -26.48 7.48 5.64
N HIS A 122 -25.48 6.64 5.95
CA HIS A 122 -25.69 5.20 6.20
C HIS A 122 -25.04 4.59 7.47
N LEU A 123 -24.39 5.37 8.33
CA LEU A 123 -23.72 4.87 9.55
C LEU A 123 -24.57 4.93 10.83
N LYS A 124 -25.80 4.42 10.82
CA LYS A 124 -26.52 4.15 12.10
C LYS A 124 -27.18 2.79 12.19
N ASN A 125 -27.38 2.10 11.07
CA ASN A 125 -28.05 0.79 11.06
C ASN A 125 -27.11 -0.38 10.77
N ALA A 126 -25.98 -0.16 10.08
CA ALA A 126 -25.01 -1.21 9.77
C ALA A 126 -24.08 -1.52 10.97
N GLU A 127 -23.74 -0.51 11.77
CA GLU A 127 -22.90 -0.68 12.97
C GLU A 127 -23.59 -1.56 14.03
N HIS A 128 -24.88 -1.33 14.30
CA HIS A 128 -25.64 -2.15 15.26
C HIS A 128 -25.92 -3.58 14.76
N ALA A 129 -26.22 -3.78 13.48
CA ALA A 129 -26.46 -5.11 12.94
C ALA A 129 -25.18 -5.96 12.85
N MET A 130 -24.03 -5.33 12.58
CA MET A 130 -22.73 -6.01 12.63
C MET A 130 -22.29 -6.27 14.07
N GLU A 131 -22.43 -5.32 15.00
CA GLU A 131 -22.11 -5.56 16.42
C GLU A 131 -22.96 -6.70 17.02
N GLU A 132 -24.24 -6.81 16.65
CA GLU A 132 -25.12 -7.90 17.09
C GLU A 132 -24.76 -9.27 16.46
N GLU A 133 -24.37 -9.33 15.18
CA GLU A 133 -23.92 -10.60 14.56
C GLU A 133 -22.53 -11.03 15.07
N TYR A 134 -21.67 -10.08 15.46
CA TYR A 134 -20.35 -10.34 16.06
C TYR A 134 -20.44 -10.75 17.53
N ALA A 135 -21.35 -10.17 18.32
CA ALA A 135 -21.57 -10.55 19.72
C ALA A 135 -22.07 -12.00 19.87
N VAL A 136 -22.74 -12.55 18.84
CA VAL A 136 -23.31 -13.90 18.86
C VAL A 136 -22.27 -15.00 18.53
N LYS A 137 -21.05 -14.66 18.10
CA LYS A 137 -19.96 -15.61 17.76
C LYS A 137 -18.75 -15.59 18.71
N GLN A 138 -18.88 -14.99 19.89
CA GLN A 138 -17.73 -14.69 20.76
C GLN A 138 -17.18 -15.85 21.63
N GLU A 139 -17.75 -17.05 21.63
CA GLU A 139 -17.36 -18.06 22.64
C GLU A 139 -16.58 -19.30 22.14
N ASP A 140 -16.09 -19.34 20.90
CA ASP A 140 -15.13 -20.39 20.49
C ASP A 140 -13.87 -19.86 19.77
N THR A 141 -12.85 -19.60 20.60
CA THR A 141 -11.41 -19.38 20.36
C THR A 141 -10.96 -18.14 19.55
N ASN A 142 -10.53 -17.09 20.29
CA ASN A 142 -9.77 -15.94 19.77
C ASN A 142 -8.62 -16.32 18.80
N ALA A 143 -8.01 -17.49 18.98
CA ALA A 143 -6.98 -18.03 18.09
C ALA A 143 -7.51 -18.33 16.67
N GLY A 144 -8.74 -18.84 16.53
CA GLY A 144 -9.36 -19.12 15.23
C GLY A 144 -9.65 -17.84 14.46
N ILE A 145 -10.07 -16.77 15.14
CA ILE A 145 -10.29 -15.44 14.54
C ILE A 145 -8.96 -14.84 14.07
N ALA A 146 -7.92 -14.88 14.90
CA ALA A 146 -6.59 -14.37 14.53
C ALA A 146 -6.02 -15.12 13.32
N LEU A 147 -6.14 -16.45 13.29
CA LEU A 147 -5.74 -17.27 12.16
C LEU A 147 -6.52 -16.94 10.89
N TYR A 148 -7.84 -16.70 11.00
CA TYR A 148 -8.65 -16.29 9.87
C TYR A 148 -8.21 -14.93 9.30
N LYS A 149 -8.02 -13.92 10.16
CA LYS A 149 -7.50 -12.59 9.77
C LYS A 149 -6.19 -12.70 8.99
N GLN A 150 -5.25 -13.48 9.52
CA GLN A 150 -3.97 -13.72 8.89
C GLN A 150 -4.11 -14.44 7.54
N ASN A 151 -4.95 -15.48 7.46
CA ASN A 151 -5.21 -16.19 6.21
C ASN A 151 -5.85 -15.30 5.14
N LEU A 152 -6.78 -14.43 5.54
CA LEU A 152 -7.41 -13.47 4.63
C LEU A 152 -6.37 -12.46 4.11
N ALA A 153 -5.58 -11.84 4.99
CA ALA A 153 -4.54 -10.89 4.59
C ALA A 153 -3.48 -11.54 3.69
N ARG A 154 -3.06 -12.77 4.01
CA ARG A 154 -2.17 -13.57 3.16
C ARG A 154 -2.73 -13.74 1.74
N ALA A 155 -3.98 -14.19 1.64
CA ALA A 155 -4.58 -14.45 0.34
C ALA A 155 -4.84 -13.17 -0.46
N LEU A 156 -5.14 -12.05 0.21
CA LEU A 156 -5.25 -10.73 -0.41
C LEU A 156 -3.92 -10.27 -1.02
N VAL A 157 -2.82 -10.38 -0.27
CA VAL A 157 -1.48 -10.03 -0.76
C VAL A 157 -1.04 -10.97 -1.89
N GLU A 158 -1.29 -12.27 -1.77
CA GLU A 158 -1.01 -13.26 -2.82
C GLU A 158 -1.73 -12.91 -4.13
N ARG A 159 -3.03 -12.59 -4.06
CA ARG A 159 -3.81 -12.18 -5.23
C ARG A 159 -3.34 -10.83 -5.78
N LEU A 160 -3.06 -9.85 -4.92
CA LEU A 160 -2.51 -8.55 -5.33
C LEU A 160 -1.20 -8.73 -6.10
N TYR A 161 -0.30 -9.56 -5.58
CA TYR A 161 0.95 -9.88 -6.26
C TYR A 161 0.72 -10.54 -7.62
N ALA A 162 -0.19 -11.51 -7.71
CA ALA A 162 -0.55 -12.14 -8.99
C ALA A 162 -1.09 -11.13 -10.02
N VAL A 163 -1.89 -10.16 -9.59
CA VAL A 163 -2.39 -9.06 -10.45
C VAL A 163 -1.23 -8.16 -10.89
N CYS A 164 -0.35 -7.77 -9.98
CA CYS A 164 0.86 -7.01 -10.30
C CYS A 164 1.72 -7.73 -11.36
N ARG A 165 2.05 -9.00 -11.12
CA ARG A 165 2.89 -9.81 -12.01
C ARG A 165 2.26 -10.02 -13.38
N SER A 166 0.95 -10.23 -13.47
CA SER A 166 0.26 -10.41 -14.76
C SER A 166 0.21 -9.12 -15.60
N ASN A 167 0.38 -7.97 -14.97
CA ASN A 167 0.44 -6.66 -15.64
C ASN A 167 1.87 -6.08 -15.72
N ASN A 168 2.90 -6.89 -15.46
CA ASN A 168 4.32 -6.47 -15.46
C ASN A 168 4.66 -5.34 -14.47
N MET A 169 3.96 -5.28 -13.34
CA MET A 169 4.19 -4.33 -12.27
C MET A 169 4.95 -5.02 -11.13
N ALA A 170 5.92 -4.34 -10.52
CA ALA A 170 6.55 -4.83 -9.31
C ALA A 170 5.68 -4.47 -8.08
N LEU A 171 5.57 -5.38 -7.12
CA LEU A 171 4.93 -5.12 -5.83
C LEU A 171 5.99 -4.90 -4.75
N VAL A 172 5.98 -3.71 -4.16
CA VAL A 172 6.75 -3.38 -2.96
C VAL A 172 5.78 -3.31 -1.78
N ILE A 173 6.03 -4.09 -0.75
CA ILE A 173 5.30 -4.00 0.52
C ILE A 173 6.13 -3.16 1.48
N LEU A 174 5.51 -2.13 2.05
CA LEU A 174 6.09 -1.25 3.05
C LEU A 174 5.41 -1.49 4.39
N ASP A 175 6.13 -2.08 5.34
CA ASP A 175 5.66 -2.29 6.71
C ASP A 175 5.64 -0.96 7.47
N ILE A 176 4.45 -0.45 7.76
CA ILE A 176 4.28 0.75 8.56
C ILE A 176 4.30 0.33 10.03
N PRO A 177 5.23 0.80 10.86
CA PRO A 177 5.33 0.34 12.24
C PRO A 177 4.14 0.83 13.08
N GLN A 178 3.76 0.02 14.07
CA GLN A 178 2.87 0.43 15.14
C GLN A 178 3.69 0.76 16.40
N LEU A 179 3.06 1.44 17.37
CA LEU A 179 3.69 1.67 18.66
C LEU A 179 4.10 0.33 19.28
N GLY A 180 5.34 0.30 19.76
CA GLY A 180 5.89 -0.85 20.46
C GLY A 180 5.33 -0.94 21.88
N ASP A 181 5.47 -2.13 22.47
CA ASP A 181 5.18 -2.38 23.87
C ASP A 181 6.49 -2.50 24.65
N GLY A 182 6.55 -1.92 25.85
CA GLY A 182 7.68 -2.09 26.77
C GLY A 182 8.97 -1.41 26.31
N ASP A 183 9.99 -2.21 25.97
CA ASP A 183 11.38 -1.76 25.78
C ASP A 183 11.66 -1.12 24.41
N HIS A 184 10.76 -1.28 23.43
CA HIS A 184 10.90 -0.73 22.09
C HIS A 184 9.85 0.35 21.82
N SER A 185 10.25 1.45 21.17
CA SER A 185 9.31 2.52 20.82
C SER A 185 8.36 2.13 19.67
N PHE A 186 8.70 1.08 18.92
CA PHE A 186 7.92 0.59 17.78
C PHE A 186 7.97 -0.93 17.66
N GLN A 187 7.01 -1.48 16.92
CA GLN A 187 7.02 -2.88 16.48
C GLN A 187 6.46 -2.99 15.05
N SER A 188 6.78 -4.09 14.36
CA SER A 188 6.25 -4.36 13.01
C SER A 188 4.73 -4.51 13.03
N SER A 189 4.08 -4.03 11.97
CA SER A 189 2.65 -4.28 11.76
C SER A 189 2.38 -5.64 11.13
N ILE A 190 3.38 -6.24 10.48
CA ILE A 190 3.27 -7.56 9.86
C ILE A 190 3.53 -8.62 10.94
N PRO A 191 2.54 -9.47 11.26
CA PRO A 191 2.74 -10.60 12.16
C PRO A 191 3.87 -11.51 11.66
N ALA A 192 4.64 -12.09 12.59
CA ALA A 192 5.75 -12.98 12.25
C ALA A 192 5.34 -14.12 11.31
N ASP A 193 4.14 -14.69 11.51
CA ASP A 193 3.58 -15.78 10.69
C ASP A 193 3.28 -15.36 9.24
N LEU A 194 3.09 -14.05 8.99
CA LEU A 194 2.83 -13.52 7.65
C LEU A 194 4.09 -13.06 6.93
N ARG A 195 5.20 -12.79 7.64
CA ARG A 195 6.42 -12.23 7.04
C ARG A 195 6.91 -13.06 5.86
N THR A 196 7.14 -14.36 6.05
CA THR A 196 7.64 -15.24 4.97
C THR A 196 6.67 -15.25 3.78
N SER A 197 5.36 -15.24 4.05
CA SER A 197 4.36 -15.20 2.99
C SER A 197 4.41 -13.87 2.22
N PHE A 198 4.57 -12.74 2.91
CA PHE A 198 4.64 -11.43 2.26
C PHE A 198 5.95 -11.27 1.46
N GLU A 199 7.06 -11.80 1.97
CA GLU A 199 8.33 -11.87 1.24
C GLU A 199 8.22 -12.71 -0.03
N MET A 200 7.52 -13.86 0.01
CA MET A 200 7.30 -14.69 -1.18
C MET A 200 6.34 -14.06 -2.21
N HIS A 201 5.42 -13.21 -1.74
CA HIS A 201 4.39 -12.56 -2.57
C HIS A 201 4.63 -11.06 -2.70
N SER A 202 5.89 -10.65 -2.82
CA SER A 202 6.29 -9.31 -3.23
C SER A 202 7.63 -9.37 -3.95
N ASP A 203 7.93 -8.38 -4.78
CA ASP A 203 9.27 -8.23 -5.35
C ASP A 203 10.23 -7.66 -4.30
N VAL A 204 9.71 -6.87 -3.34
CA VAL A 204 10.46 -6.37 -2.18
C VAL A 204 9.54 -6.20 -0.97
N LEU A 205 9.97 -6.71 0.19
CA LEU A 205 9.41 -6.34 1.50
C LEU A 205 10.37 -5.39 2.24
N ILE A 206 9.90 -4.18 2.53
CA ILE A 206 10.59 -3.19 3.37
C ILE A 206 10.07 -3.32 4.79
N ALA A 207 10.78 -4.09 5.61
CA ALA A 207 10.41 -4.30 6.99
C ALA A 207 10.78 -3.10 7.89
N SER A 208 9.86 -2.68 8.76
CA SER A 208 10.05 -1.50 9.61
C SER A 208 11.21 -1.68 10.58
N ASP A 209 11.39 -2.89 11.14
CA ASP A 209 12.48 -3.21 12.05
C ASP A 209 13.85 -3.12 11.39
N ALA A 210 13.96 -3.47 10.11
CA ALA A 210 15.21 -3.34 9.35
C ALA A 210 15.57 -1.87 9.06
N VAL A 211 14.58 -0.99 8.95
CA VAL A 211 14.78 0.43 8.61
C VAL A 211 14.97 1.29 9.86
N LEU A 212 14.25 0.99 10.95
CA LEU A 212 14.08 1.90 12.08
C LEU A 212 14.84 1.50 13.34
N ARG A 213 15.38 0.28 13.42
CA ARG A 213 16.06 -0.24 14.63
C ARG A 213 17.17 0.67 15.14
N ASP A 214 17.98 1.23 14.25
CA ASP A 214 19.10 2.11 14.63
C ASP A 214 18.65 3.49 15.15
N TYR A 215 17.36 3.81 15.03
CA TYR A 215 16.77 5.07 15.48
C TYR A 215 15.85 4.89 16.70
N ASP A 216 15.62 3.65 17.14
CA ASP A 216 14.78 3.33 18.29
C ASP A 216 15.35 3.98 19.57
N GLY A 217 14.52 4.73 20.29
CA GLY A 217 14.94 5.49 21.48
C GLY A 217 15.86 6.69 21.20
N ILE A 218 16.26 6.94 19.95
CA ILE A 218 17.09 8.08 19.54
C ILE A 218 16.25 9.18 18.90
N ALA A 219 15.24 8.81 18.11
CA ALA A 219 14.36 9.74 17.42
C ALA A 219 12.89 9.48 17.77
N ASP A 220 12.08 10.54 17.69
CA ASP A 220 10.62 10.43 17.80
C ASP A 220 10.06 9.75 16.54
N LEU A 221 9.86 8.43 16.59
CA LEU A 221 9.34 7.64 15.47
C LEU A 221 7.83 7.82 15.26
N PHE A 222 7.12 8.35 16.25
CA PHE A 222 5.69 8.65 16.22
C PHE A 222 5.44 10.09 16.65
N VAL A 223 4.31 10.65 16.23
CA VAL A 223 3.91 11.99 16.63
C VAL A 223 3.52 11.97 18.13
N PRO A 224 4.10 12.83 18.98
CA PRO A 224 3.85 12.79 20.43
C PRO A 224 2.38 12.98 20.85
N HIS A 225 1.57 13.68 20.04
CA HIS A 225 0.18 14.06 20.36
C HIS A 225 -0.83 13.79 19.22
N GLY A 226 -0.61 12.79 18.35
CA GLY A 226 -1.50 12.56 17.21
C GLY A 226 -1.77 11.09 16.98
N GLN A 227 -2.98 10.61 17.31
CA GLN A 227 -3.60 9.31 16.95
C GLN A 227 -2.69 8.09 16.67
N ARG A 228 -1.50 8.02 17.29
CA ARG A 228 -0.46 7.00 17.04
C ARG A 228 0.08 6.98 15.59
N HIS A 229 0.09 8.13 14.91
CA HIS A 229 0.66 8.24 13.56
C HIS A 229 2.19 8.29 13.57
N ILE A 230 2.80 7.72 12.54
CA ILE A 230 4.25 7.82 12.31
C ILE A 230 4.67 9.29 12.11
N SER A 231 5.86 9.63 12.59
CA SER A 231 6.39 10.99 12.50
C SER A 231 6.92 11.32 11.11
N GLU A 232 7.27 12.59 10.88
CA GLU A 232 7.88 13.02 9.61
C GLU A 232 9.23 12.33 9.36
N ILE A 233 10.02 12.06 10.40
CA ILE A 233 11.29 11.34 10.26
C ILE A 233 11.04 9.88 9.84
N THR A 234 10.03 9.21 10.41
CA THR A 234 9.66 7.85 10.03
C THR A 234 9.16 7.79 8.58
N HIS A 235 8.32 8.74 8.16
CA HIS A 235 7.93 8.89 6.75
C HIS A 235 9.15 9.05 5.82
N MET A 236 10.14 9.85 6.23
CA MET A 236 11.37 10.05 5.47
C MET A 236 12.20 8.76 5.37
N LEU A 237 12.43 8.07 6.50
CA LEU A 237 13.26 6.86 6.54
C LEU A 237 12.64 5.73 5.70
N LEU A 238 11.34 5.47 5.88
CA LEU A 238 10.59 4.48 5.11
C LEU A 238 10.51 4.85 3.63
N GLY A 239 10.27 6.13 3.32
CA GLY A 239 10.21 6.61 1.94
C GLY A 239 11.55 6.47 1.21
N VAL A 240 12.68 6.78 1.86
CA VAL A 240 14.02 6.58 1.29
C VAL A 240 14.33 5.10 1.10
N ALA A 241 13.95 4.25 2.07
CA ALA A 241 14.14 2.81 1.96
C ALA A 241 13.37 2.22 0.77
N ALA A 242 12.09 2.58 0.62
CA ALA A 242 11.26 2.19 -0.52
C ALA A 242 11.84 2.72 -1.84
N ALA A 243 12.26 3.98 -1.91
CA ALA A 243 12.83 4.58 -3.12
C ALA A 243 14.12 3.87 -3.57
N LYS A 244 15.01 3.52 -2.62
CA LYS A 244 16.23 2.75 -2.92
C LYS A 244 15.94 1.35 -3.42
N ALA A 245 14.91 0.71 -2.89
CA ALA A 245 14.47 -0.60 -3.38
C ALA A 245 13.91 -0.51 -4.81
N ILE A 246 13.08 0.50 -5.08
CA ILE A 246 12.55 0.78 -6.41
C ILE A 246 13.65 1.10 -7.41
N GLU A 247 14.61 1.96 -7.04
CA GLU A 247 15.79 2.27 -7.86
C GLU A 247 16.54 1.00 -8.26
N ARG A 248 16.76 0.06 -7.33
CA ARG A 248 17.40 -1.24 -7.64
C ARG A 248 16.57 -2.07 -8.62
N GLN A 249 15.25 -2.11 -8.45
CA GLN A 249 14.35 -2.83 -9.36
C GLN A 249 14.35 -2.22 -10.78
N ILE A 250 14.35 -0.89 -10.89
CA ILE A 250 14.47 -0.18 -12.18
C ILE A 250 15.81 -0.49 -12.85
N ILE A 251 16.92 -0.47 -12.09
CA ILE A 251 18.25 -0.77 -12.61
C ILE A 251 18.34 -2.20 -13.12
N VAL A 252 17.80 -3.17 -12.36
CA VAL A 252 17.80 -4.59 -12.75
C VAL A 252 16.92 -4.85 -13.97
N SER A 253 15.80 -4.13 -14.10
CA SER A 253 14.84 -4.30 -15.20
C SER A 253 15.27 -3.63 -16.51
N ARG A 254 16.27 -2.75 -16.51
CA ARG A 254 16.85 -2.23 -17.75
C ARG A 254 17.66 -3.35 -18.41
N PRO A 255 17.32 -3.81 -19.63
CA PRO A 255 18.20 -4.72 -20.35
C PRO A 255 19.57 -4.06 -20.43
N ASN A 256 20.62 -4.78 -20.05
CA ASN A 256 22.00 -4.32 -20.16
C ASN A 256 22.13 -3.55 -21.48
N GLY A 257 22.29 -2.23 -21.37
CA GLY A 257 22.56 -1.40 -22.52
C GLY A 257 23.68 -2.10 -23.25
N THR A 258 23.43 -2.44 -24.52
CA THR A 258 24.48 -2.77 -25.45
C THR A 258 25.60 -1.78 -25.19
N ALA A 259 26.75 -2.28 -24.74
CA ALA A 259 27.97 -1.52 -24.82
C ALA A 259 28.12 -1.20 -26.30
N THR A 260 27.67 -0.01 -26.71
CA THR A 260 28.05 0.58 -27.97
C THR A 260 29.53 0.85 -27.81
N ALA A 261 30.33 -0.15 -28.14
CA ALA A 261 31.71 0.06 -28.50
C ALA A 261 31.69 1.14 -29.57
N ASP A 262 32.20 2.32 -29.22
CA ASP A 262 32.56 3.34 -30.18
C ASP A 262 33.43 2.64 -31.25
N PRO A 263 32.99 2.54 -32.52
CA PRO A 263 33.73 1.82 -33.54
C PRO A 263 35.02 2.55 -33.95
N THR A 264 35.35 3.69 -33.33
CA THR A 264 36.47 4.53 -33.77
C THR A 264 37.75 4.42 -32.96
N GLY A 265 37.82 3.59 -31.91
CA GLY A 265 39.09 3.11 -31.34
C GLY A 265 40.20 4.16 -31.18
N ARG A 266 39.87 5.42 -30.85
CA ARG A 266 40.85 6.52 -30.80
C ARG A 266 41.08 6.96 -29.38
N ILE A 267 42.21 6.52 -28.84
CA ILE A 267 42.85 7.12 -27.68
C ILE A 267 43.31 8.53 -28.07
N GLN A 268 42.58 9.57 -27.65
CA GLN A 268 43.16 10.91 -27.60
C GLN A 268 43.97 11.03 -26.30
N ARG A 269 45.30 10.95 -26.43
CA ARG A 269 46.23 11.45 -25.41
C ARG A 269 46.25 12.98 -25.52
N THR A 270 45.74 13.67 -24.52
CA THR A 270 46.07 15.09 -24.34
C THR A 270 47.47 15.21 -23.75
N ARG A 271 48.24 16.12 -24.34
CA ARG A 271 49.51 16.62 -23.81
C ARG A 271 49.25 17.65 -22.71
#